data_AF-A0A7W8J9F2-F1
#
_entry.id   AF-A0A7W8J9F2-F1
#
_cell.length_a   1.000
_cell.length_b   1.000
_cell.length_c   1.000
_cell.angle_alpha   90.00
_cell.angle_beta   90.00
_cell.angle_gamma   90.00
#
_symmetry.space_group_name_H-M   'P 1'
#
loop_
_entity.id
_entity.type
_entity.pdbx_description
1 polymer ?
#
loop_
_entity_poly.entity_id
_entity_poly.type
_entity_poly.pdbx_seq_one_letter_code
_entity_poly.pdbx_strand_id
1 'polypeptide(L)' 'MTALAAITGMLPSAFAIGAGSQMLQPLAIAVIGDLLISTLLSLIVTPVVFFRLTRKRHMQRIITEAV' A
#
# COMPACT_ATOMS: atom_id res chain seq x y z
N MET A 1 -5.51 4.93 8.84
CA MET A 1 -5.75 4.35 10.19
C MET A 1 -4.87 3.12 10.43
N THR A 2 -4.90 2.11 9.56
CA THR A 2 -4.15 0.85 9.73
C THR A 2 -2.62 1.03 9.80
N ALA A 3 -2.03 1.82 8.91
CA ALA A 3 -0.58 2.05 8.91
C ALA A 3 -0.09 2.76 10.18
N LEU A 4 -0.83 3.79 10.64
CA LEU A 4 -0.49 4.47 11.89
C LEU A 4 -0.53 3.51 13.07
N ALA A 5 -1.58 2.70 13.21
CA ALA A 5 -1.70 1.72 14.29
C ALA A 5 -0.58 0.67 14.29
N ALA A 6 -0.19 0.17 13.11
CA ALA A 6 0.93 -0.76 12.98
C ALA A 6 2.26 -0.11 13.36
N ILE A 7 2.48 1.14 12.95
CA ILE A 7 3.68 1.91 13.31
C ILE A 7 3.74 2.14 14.83
N THR A 8 2.64 2.53 15.48
CA THR A 8 2.63 2.73 16.94
C THR A 8 2.85 1.43 17.72
N GLY A 9 2.33 0.29 17.23
CA GLY A 9 2.52 -1.02 17.86
C GLY A 9 3.93 -1.59 17.69
N MET A 10 4.60 -1.29 16.57
CA MET A 10 5.98 -1.73 16.29
C MET A 10 7.05 -0.73 16.71
N LEU A 11 6.66 0.50 17.06
CA LEU A 11 7.54 1.56 17.54
C LEU A 11 8.50 1.09 18.67
N PRO A 12 8.04 0.45 19.76
CA PRO A 12 8.94 -0.01 20.82
C PRO A 12 9.93 -1.08 20.34
N SER A 13 9.50 -1.96 19.43
CA SER A 13 10.32 -3.01 18.83
C SER A 13 11.40 -2.45 17.89
N ALA A 14 11.10 -1.34 17.19
CA ALA A 14 12.05 -0.64 16.32
C ALA A 14 13.17 0.07 17.11
N PHE A 15 12.84 0.60 18.30
CA PHE A 15 13.82 1.19 19.23
C PHE A 15 14.64 0.14 20.01
N ALA A 16 14.44 -1.16 19.76
CA ALA A 16 15.17 -2.26 20.41
C ALA A 16 15.14 -2.21 21.96
N ILE A 17 14.05 -1.71 22.54
CA ILE A 17 13.90 -1.64 24.00
C ILE A 17 13.37 -2.99 24.49
N GLY A 18 14.25 -3.98 24.62
CA GLY A 18 13.91 -5.31 25.16
C GLY A 18 14.90 -6.41 24.76
N ALA A 19 15.19 -7.33 25.69
CA ALA A 19 16.07 -8.47 25.46
C ALA A 19 15.54 -9.37 24.32
N GLY A 20 16.38 -9.67 23.31
CA GLY A 20 16.00 -10.45 22.13
C GLY A 20 15.48 -9.63 20.93
N SER A 21 15.37 -8.31 21.07
CA SER A 21 14.89 -7.41 20.00
C SER A 21 15.84 -7.27 18.80
N GLN A 22 17.12 -7.63 18.93
CA GLN A 22 18.10 -7.50 17.83
C GLN A 22 17.74 -8.31 16.58
N MET A 23 17.04 -9.44 16.72
CA MET A 23 16.58 -10.24 15.57
C MET A 23 15.27 -9.73 14.98
N LEU A 24 14.41 -9.12 15.81
CA LEU A 24 13.09 -8.61 15.41
C LEU A 24 13.13 -7.14 14.95
N GLN A 25 14.17 -6.39 15.33
CA GLN A 25 14.41 -5.01 14.91
C GLN A 25 14.49 -4.85 13.38
N PRO A 26 15.29 -5.64 12.63
CA PRO A 26 15.31 -5.52 11.17
C PRO A 26 13.98 -5.90 10.53
N LEU A 27 13.26 -6.88 11.10
CA LEU A 27 11.93 -7.29 10.63
C LEU A 27 10.92 -6.16 10.83
N ALA A 28 10.90 -5.51 12.00
CA ALA A 28 10.00 -4.39 12.28
C ALA A 28 10.24 -3.21 11.32
N ILE A 29 11.50 -2.88 11.04
CA ILE A 29 11.86 -1.82 10.10
C ILE A 29 11.39 -2.17 8.67
N ALA A 30 11.55 -3.43 8.25
CA ALA A 30 11.09 -3.89 6.95
C ALA A 30 9.57 -3.76 6.78
N VAL A 31 8.79 -4.15 7.80
CA VAL A 31 7.32 -4.05 7.77
C VAL A 31 6.86 -2.58 7.75
N ILE A 32 7.48 -1.71 8.54
CA ILE A 32 7.14 -0.27 8.52
C ILE A 32 7.40 0.33 7.14
N GLY A 33 8.54 -0.02 6.52
CA GLY A 33 8.86 0.40 5.15
C GLY A 33 7.85 -0.13 4.12
N ASP A 34 7.50 -1.41 4.21
CA ASP A 34 6.51 -2.05 3.33
C ASP A 34 5.14 -1.37 3.43
N LEU A 35 4.65 -1.10 4.63
CA LEU A 35 3.34 -0.45 4.83
C LEU A 35 3.28 0.94 4.22
N LEU A 36 4.36 1.71 4.31
CA LEU A 36 4.47 3.02 3.65
C LEU A 36 4.43 2.85 2.13
N ILE A 37 5.26 1.96 1.59
CA ILE A 37 5.34 1.69 0.15
C ILE A 37 3.99 1.19 -0.39
N SER A 38 3.34 0.25 0.30
CA SER A 38 2.04 -0.31 -0.09
C SER A 38 0.94 0.75 -0.09
N THR A 39 0.92 1.65 0.90
CA THR A 39 -0.05 2.76 0.95
C THR A 39 0.15 3.73 -0.21
N LEU A 40 1.41 4.13 -0.47
CA LEU A 40 1.76 5.00 -1.60
C LEU A 40 1.43 4.33 -2.94
N LEU A 41 1.81 3.06 -3.09
CA LEU A 41 1.58 2.30 -4.30
C LEU A 41 0.09 2.13 -4.55
N SER A 42 -0.72 1.82 -3.53
CA SER A 42 -2.18 1.71 -3.66
C SER A 42 -2.83 3.04 -4.09
N LEU A 43 -2.37 4.15 -3.51
CA LEU A 43 -2.85 5.49 -3.86
C LEU A 43 -2.58 5.85 -5.33
N ILE A 44 -1.50 5.32 -5.93
CA ILE A 44 -1.13 5.55 -7.34
C ILE A 44 -1.76 4.48 -8.26
N VAL A 45 -1.73 3.21 -7.86
CA VAL A 45 -2.22 2.08 -8.65
C VAL A 45 -3.73 2.17 -8.83
N THR A 46 -4.50 2.49 -7.79
CA THR A 46 -5.96 2.62 -7.87
C THR A 46 -6.42 3.59 -8.96
N PRO A 47 -5.96 4.86 -9.01
CA PRO A 47 -6.36 5.79 -10.07
C PRO A 47 -5.80 5.40 -11.44
N VAL A 48 -4.57 4.87 -11.53
CA VAL A 48 -3.98 4.42 -12.81
C VAL A 48 -4.78 3.27 -13.41
N VAL A 49 -5.14 2.29 -12.58
CA VAL A 49 -5.97 1.15 -12.99
C VAL A 49 -7.37 1.61 -13.36
N PHE A 50 -7.99 2.48 -12.56
CA PHE A 50 -9.30 3.03 -12.87
C PHE A 50 -9.31 3.81 -14.19
N PHE A 51 -8.30 4.66 -14.43
CA PHE A 51 -8.15 5.38 -15.68
C PHE A 51 -7.97 4.44 -16.88
N ARG A 52 -7.13 3.40 -16.74
CA ARG A 52 -6.93 2.38 -17.79
C ARG A 52 -8.19 1.58 -18.08
N LEU A 53 -8.95 1.16 -17.05
CA LEU A 53 -10.21 0.43 -17.21
C LEU A 53 -11.34 1.30 -17.76
N THR A 54 -11.46 2.55 -17.32
CA THR A 54 -12.50 3.48 -17.78
C THR A 54 -12.24 3.94 -19.22
N ARG A 55 -10.97 4.15 -19.61
CA ARG A 55 -10.60 4.42 -21.01
C ARG A 55 -11.02 3.29 -21.96
N LYS A 56 -10.95 2.03 -21.53
CA LYS A 56 -11.43 0.88 -22.33
C LYS A 56 -12.96 0.81 -22.44
N ARG A 57 -13.70 1.28 -21.42
CA ARG A 57 -15.17 1.26 -21.43
C ARG A 57 -15.82 2.34 -22.29
N HIS A 58 -15.19 3.51 -22.44
CA HIS A 58 -15.76 4.57 -23.27
C HIS A 58 -15.71 4.29 -24.77
N MET A 59 -14.69 3.56 -25.26
CA MET A 59 -14.59 3.20 -26.67
C MET A 59 -15.59 2.10 -27.08
N GLN A 60 -15.99 1.24 -26.14
CA GLN A 60 -16.90 0.12 -26.42
C GLN A 60 -18.37 0.57 -26.56
N ARG A 61 -18.81 1.63 -25.85
CA ARG A 61 -20.20 2.12 -25.97
C ARG A 61 -20.50 2.81 -27.30
N ILE A 62 -19.51 3.45 -27.92
CA ILE A 62 -19.70 4.17 -29.20
C ILE A 62 -19.86 3.18 -30.36
N ILE A 63 -19.24 2.00 -30.28
CA ILE A 63 -19.34 0.98 -31.34
C ILE A 63 -20.67 0.21 -31.24
N THR A 64 -21.18 -0.05 -30.03
CA THR A 64 -22.46 -0.75 -29.85
C THR A 64 -23.69 0.10 -30.17
N GLU A 65 -23.64 1.43 -29.99
CA GLU A 65 -24.73 2.32 -30.47
C GLU A 65 -24.63 2.67 -31.96
N ALA A 66 -23.52 2.29 -32.61
CA ALA A 66 -23.31 2.47 -34.06
C ALA A 66 -23.58 1.21 -34.89
N VAL A 67 -24.02 0.10 -34.27
CA VAL A 67 -24.46 -1.15 -34.91
C VAL A 67 -25.95 -1.34 -34.64
#